data_AF-A0A7K2AS65-F1
#
_entry.id   AF-A0A7K2AS65-F1
#
_cell.length_a   1.000
_cell.length_b   1.000
_cell.length_c   1.000
_cell.angle_alpha   90.00
_cell.angle_beta   90.00
_cell.angle_gamma   90.00
#
_symmetry.space_group_name_H-M   'P 1'
#
loop_
_entity.id
_entity.type
_entity.pdbx_description
1 polymer ?
#
loop_
_entity_poly.entity_id
_entity_poly.type
_entity_poly.pdbx_seq_one_letter_code
_entity_poly.pdbx_strand_id
1 'polypeptide(L)'
;MSAFGTPVADDQPEVVKTTIETLRRLKYRPTGGFLLHALADAGGSEGAAAAAGTDGGFGVLDGLRRPKPGWWALQEACRPLIVVADQLPGSVRAGEVLDLAVHVVNDTRLDLDGIVARAQVLGGDGLVLSDHRWAGAAPADSCVLVGRIETLLPVTLQPGQLTVELTLTAASPAGADQGDAPEVIATNRYTAMVA
;
A
#
# COMPACT_ATOMS: atom_id res chain seq x y z
N MET A 1 0.32 -20.19 -18.89
CA MET A 1 -0.42 -20.45 -17.63
C MET A 1 0.62 -20.78 -16.57
N SER A 2 0.80 -19.93 -15.55
CA SER A 2 1.75 -20.22 -14.47
C SER A 2 1.29 -21.48 -13.71
N ALA A 3 2.18 -22.15 -12.99
CA ALA A 3 1.84 -23.31 -12.16
C ALA A 3 0.80 -23.00 -11.05
N PHE A 4 0.42 -21.72 -10.88
CA PHE A 4 -0.45 -21.22 -9.82
C PHE A 4 -1.82 -20.72 -10.30
N GLY A 5 -2.21 -21.00 -11.56
CA GLY A 5 -3.57 -20.75 -12.03
C GLY A 5 -3.93 -19.28 -12.33
N THR A 6 -3.17 -18.31 -11.82
CA THR A 6 -3.28 -16.88 -12.12
C THR A 6 -2.05 -16.41 -12.94
N PRO A 7 -2.21 -15.51 -13.94
CA PRO A 7 -1.08 -14.85 -14.58
C PRO A 7 -0.22 -14.11 -13.54
N VAL A 8 1.11 -14.27 -13.61
CA VAL A 8 2.06 -13.58 -12.71
C VAL A 8 1.88 -12.06 -12.75
N ALA A 9 1.41 -11.52 -13.87
CA ALA A 9 1.13 -10.09 -14.05
C ALA A 9 0.02 -9.57 -13.11
N ASP A 10 -0.94 -10.41 -12.72
CA ASP A 10 -2.07 -10.01 -11.88
C ASP A 10 -1.70 -9.97 -10.40
N ASP A 11 -0.79 -10.84 -9.95
CA ASP A 11 -0.33 -10.91 -8.55
C ASP A 11 0.92 -10.05 -8.28
N GLN A 12 1.72 -9.75 -9.31
CA GLN A 12 2.95 -8.94 -9.17
C GLN A 12 2.72 -7.61 -8.44
N PRO A 13 1.67 -6.82 -8.73
CA PRO A 13 1.41 -5.56 -8.02
C PRO A 13 1.29 -5.74 -6.50
N GLU A 14 0.56 -6.76 -6.07
CA GLU A 14 0.33 -7.01 -4.65
C GLU A 14 1.61 -7.42 -3.95
N VAL A 15 2.42 -8.30 -4.56
CA VAL A 15 3.71 -8.71 -4.02
C VAL A 15 4.68 -7.53 -3.92
N VAL A 16 4.77 -6.71 -4.96
CA VAL A 16 5.62 -5.50 -4.97
C VAL A 16 5.20 -4.55 -3.87
N LYS A 17 3.90 -4.22 -3.81
CA LYS A 17 3.34 -3.30 -2.82
C LYS A 17 3.60 -3.78 -1.40
N THR A 18 3.12 -4.97 -1.06
CA THR A 18 3.19 -5.52 0.31
C THR A 18 4.62 -5.67 0.81
N THR A 19 5.53 -6.13 -0.06
CA THR A 19 6.95 -6.29 0.29
C THR A 19 7.60 -4.93 0.58
N ILE A 20 7.41 -3.94 -0.30
CA ILE A 20 8.01 -2.61 -0.13
C ILE A 20 7.46 -1.91 1.10
N GLU A 21 6.14 -1.90 1.28
CA GLU A 21 5.51 -1.29 2.44
C GLU A 21 5.99 -1.93 3.75
N THR A 22 6.11 -3.26 3.79
CA THR A 22 6.65 -3.99 4.95
C THR A 22 8.09 -3.58 5.25
N LEU A 23 8.97 -3.54 4.24
CA LEU A 23 10.38 -3.19 4.44
C LEU A 23 10.55 -1.72 4.86
N ARG A 24 9.72 -0.82 4.33
CA ARG A 24 9.71 0.61 4.72
C ARG A 24 9.13 0.82 6.12
N ARG A 25 8.25 -0.04 6.60
CA ARG A 25 7.80 0.01 7.99
C ARG A 25 8.88 -0.39 8.99
N LEU A 26 9.73 -1.34 8.62
CA LEU A 26 10.87 -1.80 9.42
C LEU A 26 12.07 -0.83 9.39
N LYS A 27 11.89 0.39 8.86
CA LYS A 27 12.94 1.38 8.64
C LYS A 27 13.95 1.47 9.79
N TYR A 28 15.20 1.23 9.44
CA TYR A 28 16.41 1.15 10.28
C TYR A 28 16.45 0.03 11.33
N ARG A 29 15.51 -0.92 11.31
CA ARG A 29 15.40 -2.01 12.29
C ARG A 29 14.76 -3.29 11.70
N PRO A 30 15.51 -4.18 11.05
CA PRO A 30 16.93 -4.15 10.71
C PRO A 30 17.21 -3.59 9.30
N THR A 31 16.20 -3.08 8.59
CA THR A 31 16.28 -2.75 7.16
C THR A 31 16.69 -1.30 6.94
N GLY A 32 17.76 -1.06 6.18
CA GLY A 32 18.16 0.30 5.75
C GLY A 32 17.62 0.71 4.36
N GLY A 33 16.92 -0.20 3.69
CA GLY A 33 16.43 -0.03 2.32
C GLY A 33 16.13 -1.39 1.67
N PHE A 34 15.78 -1.36 0.39
CA PHE A 34 15.51 -2.55 -0.42
C PHE A 34 16.01 -2.37 -1.85
N LEU A 35 16.21 -3.49 -2.55
CA LEU A 35 16.51 -3.53 -3.97
C LEU A 35 15.46 -4.39 -4.66
N LEU A 36 14.90 -3.89 -5.75
CA LEU A 36 13.92 -4.62 -6.55
C LEU A 36 14.63 -5.59 -7.50
N HIS A 37 14.23 -6.86 -7.47
CA HIS A 37 14.55 -7.83 -8.51
C HIS A 37 13.28 -8.15 -9.33
N ALA A 38 13.13 -7.70 -10.57
CA ALA A 38 14.03 -6.85 -11.36
C ALA A 38 13.33 -5.55 -11.81
N LEU A 39 14.13 -4.52 -12.11
CA LEU A 39 13.57 -3.27 -12.64
C LEU A 39 13.04 -3.45 -14.06
N ALA A 40 13.78 -4.14 -14.93
CA ALA A 40 13.39 -4.41 -16.31
C ALA A 40 13.80 -5.82 -16.71
N ASP A 41 13.00 -6.44 -17.55
CA ASP A 41 13.37 -7.71 -18.18
C ASP A 41 14.53 -7.54 -19.17
N ALA A 42 15.27 -8.62 -19.39
CA ALA A 42 16.29 -8.65 -20.41
C ALA A 42 15.69 -8.30 -21.78
N GLY A 43 16.31 -7.34 -22.47
CA GLY A 43 15.85 -6.90 -23.79
C GLY A 43 16.16 -7.93 -24.87
N GLY A 44 15.17 -8.22 -25.71
CA GLY A 44 15.36 -8.86 -27.02
C GLY A 44 15.15 -7.85 -28.14
N SER A 45 15.41 -8.23 -29.40
CA SER A 45 14.95 -7.46 -30.56
C SER A 45 13.43 -7.25 -30.50
N GLU A 46 12.86 -6.27 -31.22
CA GLU A 46 11.39 -6.06 -31.24
C GLU A 46 10.61 -7.35 -31.55
N GLY A 47 11.16 -8.23 -32.39
CA GLY A 47 10.59 -9.54 -32.68
C GLY A 47 10.66 -10.54 -31.52
N ALA A 48 11.75 -10.53 -30.74
CA ALA A 48 11.87 -11.36 -29.54
C ALA A 48 11.00 -10.82 -28.39
N ALA A 49 10.84 -9.50 -28.27
CA ALA A 49 9.93 -8.87 -27.31
C ALA A 49 8.46 -9.15 -27.64
N ALA A 50 8.09 -9.15 -28.93
CA ALA A 50 6.76 -9.55 -29.38
C ALA A 50 6.47 -11.04 -29.08
N ALA A 51 7.48 -11.91 -29.14
CA ALA A 51 7.35 -13.33 -28.84
C ALA A 51 7.32 -13.67 -27.34
N ALA A 52 7.97 -12.87 -26.50
CA ALA A 52 8.00 -13.07 -25.04
C ALA A 52 6.70 -12.62 -24.34
N GLY A 53 5.90 -11.77 -25.01
CA GLY A 53 4.71 -11.15 -24.43
C GLY A 53 5.05 -10.19 -23.28
N THR A 54 4.05 -9.48 -22.77
CA THR A 54 4.17 -8.64 -21.56
C THR A 54 4.29 -9.45 -20.26
N ASP A 55 4.07 -10.76 -20.33
CA ASP A 55 3.74 -11.61 -19.18
C ASP A 55 4.92 -12.49 -18.72
N GLY A 56 6.03 -12.48 -19.46
CA GLY A 56 7.25 -13.19 -19.12
C GLY A 56 8.23 -12.31 -18.32
N GLY A 57 9.03 -12.93 -17.44
CA GLY A 57 10.11 -12.25 -16.72
C GLY A 57 9.73 -11.64 -15.36
N PHE A 58 10.75 -11.19 -14.61
CA PHE A 58 10.62 -10.67 -13.24
C PHE A 58 10.60 -9.13 -13.18
N GLY A 59 10.81 -8.47 -14.32
CA GLY A 59 10.79 -7.03 -14.47
C GLY A 59 9.43 -6.43 -14.14
N VAL A 60 9.42 -5.26 -13.51
CA VAL A 60 8.25 -4.35 -13.50
C VAL A 60 8.13 -3.55 -14.81
N LEU A 61 9.20 -3.52 -15.59
CA LEU A 61 9.22 -3.06 -16.98
C LEU A 61 9.51 -4.26 -17.90
N ASP A 62 8.85 -4.33 -19.03
CA ASP A 62 9.14 -5.36 -20.04
C ASP A 62 10.48 -5.10 -20.76
N GLY A 63 10.86 -5.99 -21.68
CA GLY A 63 12.11 -5.89 -22.45
C GLY A 63 12.20 -4.65 -23.36
N LEU A 64 11.08 -3.99 -23.65
CA LEU A 64 10.99 -2.72 -24.41
C LEU A 64 10.78 -1.50 -23.49
N ARG A 65 10.90 -1.71 -22.17
CA ARG A 65 10.71 -0.70 -21.12
C ARG A 65 9.30 -0.15 -21.00
N ARG A 66 8.30 -0.94 -21.41
CA ARG A 66 6.89 -0.61 -21.17
C ARG A 66 6.51 -1.03 -19.75
N PRO A 67 5.72 -0.24 -19.04
CA PRO A 67 5.30 -0.55 -17.67
C PRO A 67 4.37 -1.76 -17.62
N LYS A 68 4.69 -2.71 -16.74
CA LYS A 68 3.78 -3.76 -16.29
C LYS A 68 2.96 -3.29 -15.09
N PRO A 69 1.89 -3.98 -14.68
CA PRO A 69 1.11 -3.59 -13.50
C PRO A 69 1.95 -3.35 -12.23
N GLY A 70 3.00 -4.16 -11.99
CA GLY A 70 3.90 -3.99 -10.86
C GLY A 70 4.67 -2.66 -10.85
N TRP A 71 4.83 -1.97 -11.99
CA TRP A 71 5.44 -0.65 -12.07
C TRP A 71 4.65 0.40 -11.31
N TRP A 72 3.32 0.38 -11.43
CA TRP A 72 2.48 1.35 -10.75
C TRP A 72 2.44 1.09 -9.24
N ALA A 73 2.38 -0.18 -8.83
CA ALA A 73 2.53 -0.55 -7.42
C ALA A 73 3.88 -0.12 -6.85
N LEU A 74 4.97 -0.25 -7.61
CA LEU A 74 6.29 0.23 -7.23
C LEU A 74 6.29 1.75 -7.02
N GLN A 75 5.73 2.52 -7.97
CA GLN A 75 5.68 3.98 -7.85
C GLN A 75 4.91 4.43 -6.61
N GLU A 76 3.72 3.86 -6.39
CA GLU A 76 2.88 4.18 -5.24
C GLU A 76 3.57 3.81 -3.92
N ALA A 77 4.10 2.59 -3.80
CA ALA A 77 4.79 2.13 -2.60
C ALA A 77 6.12 2.85 -2.34
N CYS A 78 6.71 3.49 -3.35
CA CYS A 78 7.92 4.31 -3.24
C CYS A 78 7.66 5.82 -3.10
N ARG A 79 6.40 6.26 -2.96
CA ARG A 79 6.13 7.69 -2.68
C ARG A 79 6.88 8.13 -1.41
N PRO A 80 7.49 9.33 -1.40
CA PRO A 80 8.27 9.79 -0.25
C PRO A 80 7.48 9.80 1.06
N LEU A 81 6.17 10.04 0.98
CA LEU A 81 5.25 9.97 2.11
C LEU A 81 4.13 8.97 1.81
N ILE A 82 3.96 7.98 2.69
CA ILE A 82 2.87 6.99 2.60
C ILE A 82 2.25 6.72 3.97
N VAL A 83 0.96 6.36 3.96
CA VAL A 83 0.25 5.76 5.09
C VAL A 83 0.02 4.29 4.79
N VAL A 84 0.33 3.40 5.73
CA VAL A 84 0.36 1.95 5.51
C VAL A 84 -0.17 1.21 6.73
N ALA A 85 -0.75 0.02 6.53
CA ALA A 85 -1.16 -0.87 7.61
C ALA A 85 -0.24 -2.09 7.74
N ASP A 86 -0.47 -2.93 8.75
CA ASP A 86 -0.11 -4.35 8.69
C ASP A 86 -0.71 -5.01 7.46
N GLN A 87 -0.03 -6.04 6.95
CA GLN A 87 -0.53 -6.80 5.83
C GLN A 87 -1.91 -7.37 6.18
N LEU A 88 -2.91 -6.97 5.41
CA LEU A 88 -4.25 -7.52 5.54
C LEU A 88 -4.20 -9.00 5.13
N PRO A 89 -4.77 -9.93 5.92
CA PRO A 89 -4.87 -11.33 5.52
C PRO A 89 -5.61 -11.48 4.19
N GLY A 90 -5.19 -12.39 3.31
CA GLY A 90 -5.86 -12.60 2.03
C GLY A 90 -7.34 -13.03 2.16
N SER A 91 -7.71 -13.59 3.31
CA SER A 91 -9.09 -13.83 3.69
C SER A 91 -9.34 -13.60 5.18
N VAL A 92 -10.58 -13.22 5.49
CA VAL A 92 -11.08 -12.96 6.86
C VAL A 92 -12.44 -13.65 7.04
N ARG A 93 -12.84 -13.89 8.28
CA ARG A 93 -14.16 -14.47 8.61
C ARG A 93 -15.03 -13.53 9.41
N ALA A 94 -16.34 -13.68 9.26
CA ALA A 94 -17.31 -13.07 10.15
C ALA A 94 -17.03 -13.46 11.61
N GLY A 95 -17.07 -12.50 12.53
CA GLY A 95 -16.75 -12.71 13.95
C GLY A 95 -15.26 -12.70 14.31
N GLU A 96 -14.34 -12.62 13.35
CA GLU A 96 -12.91 -12.43 13.64
C GLU A 96 -12.61 -10.98 14.06
N VAL A 97 -11.54 -10.81 14.84
CA VAL A 97 -11.00 -9.48 15.15
C VAL A 97 -9.93 -9.15 14.12
N LEU A 98 -10.17 -8.08 13.36
CA LEU A 98 -9.16 -7.45 12.54
C LEU A 98 -8.32 -6.52 13.43
N ASP A 99 -7.03 -6.81 13.52
CA ASP A 99 -6.06 -6.03 14.30
C ASP A 99 -4.85 -5.66 13.44
N LEU A 100 -4.79 -4.42 12.97
CA LEU A 100 -3.75 -3.93 12.05
C LEU A 100 -3.12 -2.65 12.56
N ALA A 101 -1.79 -2.64 12.71
CA ALA A 101 -1.03 -1.45 13.04
C ALA A 101 -0.94 -0.49 11.84
N VAL A 102 -1.31 0.77 12.03
CA VAL A 102 -1.24 1.82 11.01
C VAL A 102 -0.01 2.68 11.25
N HIS A 103 0.79 2.88 10.22
CA HIS A 103 2.01 3.67 10.26
C HIS A 103 2.01 4.75 9.19
N VAL A 104 2.77 5.81 9.47
CA VAL A 104 3.16 6.81 8.47
C VAL A 104 4.65 6.68 8.24
N VAL A 105 5.04 6.54 6.98
CA VAL A 105 6.44 6.56 6.55
C VAL A 105 6.69 7.90 5.86
N ASN A 106 7.56 8.71 6.46
CA ASN A 106 8.00 9.99 5.94
C ASN A 106 9.48 9.89 5.55
N ASP A 107 9.77 9.72 4.26
CA ASP A 107 11.13 9.75 3.70
C ASP A 107 11.52 11.17 3.23
N THR A 108 10.67 12.17 3.48
CA THR A 108 11.02 13.56 3.19
C THR A 108 12.01 14.09 4.23
N ARG A 109 12.61 15.25 3.93
CA ARG A 109 13.51 15.96 4.86
C ARG A 109 12.77 16.93 5.78
N LEU A 110 11.45 16.94 5.76
CA LEU A 110 10.63 17.86 6.53
C LEU A 110 9.85 17.10 7.59
N ASP A 111 9.81 17.66 8.79
CA ASP A 111 8.88 17.21 9.82
C ASP A 111 7.45 17.56 9.40
N LEU A 112 6.52 16.65 9.65
CA LEU A 112 5.10 16.87 9.44
C LEU A 112 4.39 16.87 10.80
N ASP A 113 4.00 18.06 11.24
CA ASP A 113 3.20 18.24 12.46
C ASP A 113 1.71 18.26 12.15
N GLY A 114 0.89 17.85 13.13
CA GLY A 114 -0.56 17.94 13.01
C GLY A 114 -1.15 17.01 11.94
N ILE A 115 -0.47 15.91 11.63
CA ILE A 115 -0.99 14.90 10.71
C ILE A 115 -2.25 14.26 11.30
N VAL A 116 -3.20 13.89 10.42
CA VAL A 116 -4.37 13.10 10.79
C VAL A 116 -4.46 11.89 9.86
N ALA A 117 -4.31 10.70 10.44
CA ALA A 117 -4.55 9.44 9.75
C ALA A 117 -5.98 8.98 10.03
N ARG A 118 -6.71 8.59 8.98
CA ARG A 118 -8.03 7.97 9.07
C ARG A 118 -7.98 6.58 8.43
N ALA A 119 -8.68 5.63 9.04
CA ALA A 119 -8.93 4.33 8.46
C ALA A 119 -10.44 4.05 8.40
N GLN A 120 -10.92 3.54 7.27
CA GLN A 120 -12.27 3.01 7.13
C GLN A 120 -12.19 1.54 6.74
N VAL A 121 -12.91 0.70 7.48
CA VAL A 121 -13.08 -0.72 7.13
C VAL A 121 -14.47 -0.86 6.53
N LEU A 122 -14.54 -1.31 5.28
CA LEU A 122 -15.78 -1.48 4.53
C LEU A 122 -16.04 -2.97 4.25
N GLY A 123 -17.29 -3.39 4.42
CA GLY A 123 -17.77 -4.71 4.03
C GLY A 123 -17.88 -4.87 2.51
N GLY A 124 -18.14 -6.10 2.05
CA GLY A 124 -18.34 -6.39 0.62
C GLY A 124 -19.55 -5.72 0.00
N ASP A 125 -20.49 -5.25 0.83
CA ASP A 125 -21.65 -4.44 0.46
C ASP A 125 -21.36 -2.92 0.41
N GLY A 126 -20.12 -2.52 0.73
CA GLY A 126 -19.69 -1.12 0.82
C GLY A 126 -20.10 -0.42 2.12
N LEU A 127 -20.71 -1.11 3.09
CA LEU A 127 -21.05 -0.52 4.38
C LEU A 127 -19.80 -0.33 5.24
N VAL A 128 -19.71 0.82 5.91
CA VAL A 128 -18.63 1.10 6.86
C VAL A 128 -18.84 0.26 8.12
N LEU A 129 -17.94 -0.68 8.35
CA LEU A 129 -17.90 -1.55 9.53
C LEU A 129 -17.25 -0.82 10.71
N SER A 130 -16.24 0.00 10.44
CA SER A 130 -15.57 0.83 11.45
C SER A 130 -14.88 2.03 10.81
N ASP A 131 -14.73 3.09 11.63
CA ASP A 131 -14.04 4.33 11.27
C ASP A 131 -13.09 4.69 12.40
N HIS A 132 -11.82 4.91 12.08
CA HIS A 132 -10.78 5.24 13.03
C HIS A 132 -10.09 6.53 12.63
N ARG A 133 -9.69 7.33 13.62
CA ARG A 133 -8.98 8.59 13.41
C ARG A 133 -7.92 8.80 14.46
N TRP A 134 -6.69 9.07 14.02
CA TRP A 134 -5.54 9.35 14.87
C TRP A 134 -4.89 10.65 14.43
N ALA A 135 -4.42 11.44 15.40
CA ALA A 135 -3.64 12.65 15.16
C ALA A 135 -2.22 12.45 15.71
N GLY A 136 -1.25 13.10 15.09
CA GLY A 136 0.13 13.01 15.54
C GLY A 136 1.08 13.87 14.74
N ALA A 137 2.34 13.44 14.71
CA ALA A 137 3.39 14.01 13.88
C ALA A 137 4.18 12.87 13.22
N ALA A 138 4.76 13.15 12.06
CA ALA A 138 5.69 12.27 11.36
C ALA A 138 6.99 13.04 11.12
N PRO A 139 8.02 12.86 11.97
CA PRO A 139 9.32 13.48 11.77
C PRO A 139 9.93 13.14 10.41
N ALA A 140 10.84 13.98 9.95
CA ALA A 140 11.65 13.74 8.77
C ALA A 140 12.35 12.37 8.86
N ASP A 141 12.44 11.70 7.72
CA ASP A 141 13.14 10.42 7.57
C ASP A 141 12.75 9.33 8.61
N SER A 142 11.46 9.22 8.92
CA SER A 142 10.95 8.34 9.98
C SER A 142 9.85 7.38 9.51
N CYS A 143 9.64 6.34 10.32
CA CYS A 143 8.44 5.51 10.29
C CYS A 143 7.83 5.55 11.70
N VAL A 144 6.59 5.98 11.81
CA VAL A 144 5.89 6.13 13.09
C VAL A 144 4.62 5.30 13.11
N LEU A 145 4.40 4.57 14.21
CA LEU A 145 3.11 3.96 14.51
C LEU A 145 2.13 5.08 14.90
N VAL A 146 1.05 5.26 14.14
CA VAL A 146 0.05 6.30 14.41
C VAL A 146 -1.20 5.75 15.12
N GLY A 147 -1.48 4.46 14.99
CA GLY A 147 -2.63 3.83 15.62
C GLY A 147 -2.78 2.36 15.25
N ARG A 148 -3.89 1.75 15.68
CA ARG A 148 -4.28 0.38 15.32
C ARG A 148 -5.74 0.35 14.91
N ILE A 149 -6.03 -0.32 13.80
CA ILE A 149 -7.39 -0.73 13.46
C ILE A 149 -7.68 -1.95 14.32
N GLU A 150 -8.57 -1.81 15.29
CA GLU A 150 -9.10 -2.92 16.08
C GLU A 150 -10.60 -3.00 15.79
N THR A 151 -11.03 -4.01 15.04
CA THR A 151 -12.42 -4.13 14.58
C THR A 151 -12.90 -5.57 14.69
N LEU A 152 -13.91 -5.79 15.52
CA LEU A 152 -14.65 -7.05 15.51
C LEU A 152 -15.55 -7.08 14.26
N LEU A 153 -15.26 -7.99 13.34
CA LEU A 153 -16.08 -8.16 12.15
C LEU A 153 -17.46 -8.72 12.55
N PRO A 154 -18.57 -8.12 12.10
CA PRO A 154 -19.90 -8.61 12.45
C PRO A 154 -20.09 -10.08 12.06
N VAL A 155 -20.77 -10.86 12.90
CA VAL A 155 -21.13 -12.25 12.56
C VAL A 155 -22.11 -12.33 11.38
N THR A 156 -22.76 -11.21 11.05
CA THR A 156 -23.66 -11.03 9.90
C THR A 156 -22.95 -10.51 8.65
N LEU A 157 -21.62 -10.37 8.68
CA LEU A 157 -20.83 -9.88 7.55
C LEU A 157 -21.06 -10.81 6.34
N GLN A 158 -21.47 -10.21 5.23
CA GLN A 158 -21.75 -10.96 4.01
C GLN A 158 -20.45 -11.35 3.30
N PRO A 159 -20.41 -12.52 2.62
CA PRO A 159 -19.33 -12.86 1.72
C PRO A 159 -19.11 -11.79 0.65
N GLY A 160 -17.85 -11.52 0.32
CA GLY A 160 -17.48 -10.46 -0.61
C GLY A 160 -16.09 -9.92 -0.35
N GLN A 161 -15.77 -8.75 -0.89
CA GLN A 161 -14.46 -8.13 -0.72
C GLN A 161 -14.49 -7.10 0.43
N LEU A 162 -13.82 -7.41 1.54
CA LEU A 162 -13.54 -6.42 2.57
C LEU A 162 -12.50 -5.44 2.06
N THR A 163 -12.70 -4.15 2.32
CA THR A 163 -11.76 -3.09 1.95
C THR A 163 -11.31 -2.33 3.19
N VAL A 164 -10.01 -2.07 3.31
CA VAL A 164 -9.45 -1.10 4.27
C VAL A 164 -8.94 0.10 3.49
N GLU A 165 -9.50 1.28 3.74
CA GLU A 165 -9.07 2.53 3.12
C GLU A 165 -8.38 3.41 4.17
N LEU A 166 -7.19 3.88 3.83
CA LEU A 166 -6.37 4.77 4.64
C LEU A 166 -6.23 6.12 3.95
N THR A 167 -6.34 7.18 4.75
CA THR A 167 -6.14 8.55 4.30
C THR A 167 -5.29 9.29 5.31
N LEU A 168 -4.27 10.00 4.84
CA LEU A 168 -3.44 10.89 5.65
C LEU A 168 -3.68 12.33 5.21
N THR A 169 -3.99 13.20 6.16
CA THR A 169 -4.02 14.65 5.92
C THR A 169 -2.98 15.38 6.75
N ALA A 170 -2.49 16.50 6.25
CA ALA A 170 -1.70 17.46 7.02
C ALA A 170 -1.95 18.88 6.50
N ALA A 171 -1.45 19.88 7.22
CA ALA A 171 -1.34 21.23 6.67
C ALA A 171 -0.44 21.20 5.41
N SER A 172 -0.80 21.99 4.40
CA SER A 172 -0.06 22.03 3.13
C SER A 172 1.44 22.31 3.38
N PRO A 173 2.37 21.54 2.79
CA PRO A 173 3.80 21.85 2.87
C PRO A 173 4.18 23.10 2.07
N ALA A 174 3.28 23.62 1.22
CA ALA A 174 3.48 24.84 0.45
C ALA A 174 3.17 26.09 1.28
N GLY A 175 4.06 26.41 2.22
CA GLY A 175 4.06 27.69 2.92
C GLY A 175 3.17 27.69 4.16
N ALA A 176 3.80 27.98 5.31
CA ALA A 176 3.16 28.19 6.58
C ALA A 176 2.37 29.52 6.62
N ASP A 177 1.46 29.73 5.68
CA ASP A 177 0.40 30.73 5.86
C ASP A 177 -0.68 30.07 6.72
N GLN A 178 -0.83 30.64 7.91
CA GLN A 178 -1.71 30.18 8.98
C GLN A 178 -3.18 30.27 8.52
N GLY A 179 -3.67 29.25 7.81
CA GLY A 179 -5.05 29.23 7.32
C GLY A 179 -5.41 28.16 6.29
N ASP A 180 -4.44 27.44 5.69
CA ASP A 180 -4.79 26.43 4.70
C ASP A 180 -5.47 25.20 5.31
N ALA A 181 -6.57 24.77 4.69
CA ALA A 181 -7.32 23.60 5.11
C ALA A 181 -6.43 22.35 4.98
N PRO A 182 -6.52 21.39 5.91
CA PRO A 182 -5.73 20.17 5.83
C PRO A 182 -6.07 19.42 4.53
N GLU A 183 -5.04 19.13 3.72
CA GLU A 183 -5.16 18.43 2.44
C GLU A 183 -4.86 16.93 2.63
N VAL A 184 -5.46 16.09 1.79
CA VAL A 184 -5.08 14.67 1.68
C VAL A 184 -3.75 14.57 0.96
N ILE A 185 -2.71 14.15 1.68
CA ILE A 185 -1.33 14.08 1.17
C ILE A 185 -0.88 12.66 0.85
N ALA A 186 -1.56 11.64 1.40
CA ALA A 186 -1.34 10.24 1.06
C ALA A 186 -2.61 9.43 1.27
N THR A 187 -2.79 8.39 0.46
CA THR A 187 -3.87 7.41 0.61
C THR A 187 -3.32 6.01 0.41
N ASN A 188 -4.02 5.01 0.94
CA ASN A 188 -3.72 3.62 0.67
C ASN A 188 -4.98 2.76 0.79
N ARG A 189 -4.99 1.62 0.12
CA ARG A 189 -6.13 0.70 0.08
C ARG A 189 -5.68 -0.73 0.08
N TYR A 190 -6.31 -1.55 0.92
CA TYR A 190 -6.10 -3.00 1.01
C TYR A 190 -7.42 -3.74 0.84
N THR A 191 -7.35 -4.97 0.36
CA THR A 191 -8.54 -5.79 0.10
C THR A 191 -8.32 -7.22 0.57
N ALA A 192 -9.36 -7.84 1.12
CA ALA A 192 -9.39 -9.24 1.52
C ALA A 192 -10.71 -9.88 1.14
N MET A 193 -10.72 -11.20 0.97
CA MET A 193 -11.95 -11.92 0.77
C MET A 193 -12.60 -12.28 2.11
N VAL A 194 -13.89 -12.00 2.26
CA VAL A 194 -14.72 -12.50 3.35
C VAL A 194 -15.16 -13.92 2.97
N ALA A 195 -14.72 -14.90 3.77
CA ALA A 195 -15.04 -16.32 3.61
C ALA A 195 -16.30 -16.73 4.40
#